data_AF-A0A4R4J738-F1
#
_entry.id   AF-A0A4R4J738-F1
#
_cell.length_a   1.000
_cell.length_b   1.000
_cell.length_c   1.000
_cell.angle_alpha   90.00
_cell.angle_beta   90.00
_cell.angle_gamma   90.00
#
_symmetry.space_group_name_H-M   'P 1'
#
loop_
_entity.id
_entity.type
_entity.pdbx_description
1 polymer ?
#
loop_
_entity_poly.entity_id
_entity_poly.type
_entity_poly.pdbx_seq_one_letter_code
_entity_poly.pdbx_strand_id
1 'polypeptide(L)'
;MARREKHRLDDQPTFLTKGGYSMLCIVMRRFCWGVILALPFLAGGVMAKGPMGTQTNGVSVTFNADIYPDPCGVDIGSGGDSHMDGSTLDFGSLPAAKFKNPGDILDPQTFVLKLTDCGDPSVLGVQPNITVVGNTINGTSTVFRDPGSDDSPSSTSKGLGFVFAVGDQQEIEQEDNWLINNIPTILSDDIEVASGVSIPMTVAITRKGSEGIQPGSLVAKVRFIFTYP
;
A
#
# COMPACT_ATOMS: atom_id res chain seq x y z
N MET A 1 -2.18 -27.31 86.63
CA MET A 1 -0.96 -27.54 85.84
C MET A 1 -0.19 -26.24 85.73
N ALA A 2 1.13 -26.34 85.92
CA ALA A 2 2.25 -25.43 85.65
C ALA A 2 2.04 -24.40 84.50
N ARG A 3 2.72 -23.25 84.36
CA ARG A 3 3.84 -22.56 85.06
C ARG A 3 4.26 -21.40 84.10
N ARG A 4 4.58 -20.22 84.66
CA ARG A 4 5.64 -19.21 84.32
C ARG A 4 6.01 -18.94 82.84
N GLU A 5 6.49 -17.78 82.39
CA GLU A 5 7.02 -16.54 82.97
C GLU A 5 7.27 -15.54 81.81
N LYS A 6 7.24 -14.23 82.11
CA LYS A 6 8.27 -13.17 81.83
C LYS A 6 8.94 -13.10 80.45
N HIS A 7 9.42 -11.97 79.95
CA HIS A 7 9.62 -10.57 80.37
C HIS A 7 9.93 -9.84 79.03
N ARG A 8 9.53 -8.58 78.77
CA ARG A 8 10.26 -7.34 79.13
C ARG A 8 11.76 -7.38 78.72
N LEU A 9 12.38 -6.37 78.16
CA LEU A 9 12.28 -4.92 78.39
C LEU A 9 13.23 -4.22 77.38
N ASP A 10 12.91 -2.96 77.04
CA ASP A 10 13.79 -1.78 76.91
C ASP A 10 15.13 -1.85 76.14
N ASP A 11 15.36 -0.87 75.26
CA ASP A 11 16.03 0.38 75.68
C ASP A 11 16.09 1.39 74.52
N GLN A 12 15.57 2.59 74.78
CA GLN A 12 16.02 3.82 74.12
C GLN A 12 17.20 4.35 74.95
N PRO A 13 18.20 5.00 74.32
CA PRO A 13 18.52 6.31 74.89
C PRO A 13 18.81 7.40 73.85
N THR A 14 18.26 8.55 74.22
CA THR A 14 18.64 9.92 73.91
C THR A 14 20.10 10.27 74.26
N PHE A 15 20.52 11.44 73.74
CA PHE A 15 21.49 12.43 74.27
C PHE A 15 22.87 12.61 73.61
N LEU A 16 22.96 13.76 72.91
CA LEU A 16 23.99 14.81 72.91
C LEU A 16 25.47 14.43 73.15
N THR A 17 26.33 14.87 72.24
CA THR A 17 27.59 15.60 72.53
C THR A 17 28.15 16.16 71.21
N LYS A 18 28.13 17.48 71.00
CA LYS A 18 29.14 18.47 71.38
C LYS A 18 30.27 18.61 70.34
N GLY A 19 30.13 19.63 69.51
CA GLY A 19 31.22 20.54 69.16
C GLY A 19 32.10 20.16 67.96
N GLY A 20 32.34 21.16 67.11
CA GLY A 20 33.52 21.19 66.26
C GLY A 20 33.21 21.35 64.78
N TYR A 21 33.20 22.61 64.33
CA TYR A 21 33.78 23.05 63.05
C TYR A 21 33.87 22.02 61.91
N SER A 22 33.06 22.22 60.87
CA SER A 22 33.62 22.39 59.52
C SER A 22 32.51 22.74 58.53
N MET A 23 32.34 24.04 58.27
CA MET A 23 31.63 24.55 57.10
C MET A 23 32.49 24.33 55.84
N LEU A 24 33.01 23.11 55.68
CA LEU A 24 34.05 22.71 54.72
C LEU A 24 33.58 21.54 53.81
N CYS A 25 32.39 20.99 54.07
CA CYS A 25 31.79 19.92 53.26
C CYS A 25 30.81 20.41 52.18
N ILE A 26 30.54 21.72 52.05
CA ILE A 26 29.56 22.23 51.06
C ILE A 26 30.23 22.83 49.80
N VAL A 27 31.54 23.13 49.83
CA VAL A 27 32.23 23.78 48.69
C VAL A 27 33.11 22.82 47.87
N MET A 28 33.42 21.62 48.38
CA MET A 28 34.19 20.57 47.68
C MET A 28 33.32 19.61 46.84
N ARG A 29 32.15 20.05 46.35
CA ARG A 29 31.34 19.30 45.36
C ARG A 29 31.08 20.09 44.07
N ARG A 30 31.69 21.27 43.92
CA ARG A 30 31.46 22.19 42.79
C ARG A 30 32.70 22.49 41.94
N PHE A 31 33.82 21.80 42.18
CA PHE A 31 35.10 22.05 41.48
C PHE A 31 35.66 20.86 40.68
N CYS A 32 34.87 19.81 40.45
CA CYS A 32 35.24 18.70 39.55
C CYS A 32 34.43 18.66 38.25
N TRP A 33 33.56 19.63 38.00
CA TRP A 33 32.75 19.70 36.77
C TRP A 33 33.12 20.92 35.89
N GLY A 34 34.18 21.65 36.26
CA GLY A 34 34.55 22.94 35.66
C GLY A 34 35.52 22.88 34.49
N VAL A 35 35.91 21.73 33.95
CA VAL A 35 36.90 21.67 32.85
C VAL A 35 36.60 20.55 31.86
N ILE A 36 35.45 20.58 31.18
CA ILE A 36 35.28 19.98 29.84
C ILE A 36 34.29 20.84 29.04
N LEU A 37 34.65 22.08 28.76
CA LEU A 37 33.95 22.95 27.80
C LEU A 37 35.01 23.73 27.01
N ALA A 38 35.72 23.01 26.16
CA ALA A 38 36.46 23.57 25.02
C ALA A 38 36.52 22.51 23.91
N LEU A 39 35.86 22.83 22.80
CA LEU A 39 35.71 22.09 21.54
C LEU A 39 37.03 21.51 20.99
N PRO A 40 36.97 20.40 20.23
CA PRO A 40 36.70 20.54 18.80
C PRO A 40 35.52 19.68 18.31
N PHE A 41 34.49 20.34 17.78
CA PHE A 41 33.61 19.76 16.77
C PHE A 41 34.47 19.47 15.54
N LEU A 42 35.00 18.25 15.43
CA LEU A 42 35.69 17.76 14.23
C LEU A 42 35.76 16.23 14.29
N ALA A 43 34.60 15.58 14.27
CA ALA A 43 34.47 14.19 13.82
C ALA A 43 32.98 13.84 13.68
N GLY A 44 32.58 13.52 12.45
CA GLY A 44 31.30 12.88 12.21
C GLY A 44 30.11 13.83 12.13
N GLY A 45 30.14 14.79 11.20
CA GLY A 45 28.92 15.21 10.55
C GLY A 45 28.33 14.01 9.80
N VAL A 46 27.71 13.10 10.54
CA VAL A 46 26.77 12.16 9.94
C VAL A 46 25.63 13.05 9.52
N MET A 47 25.67 13.47 8.26
CA MET A 47 24.48 13.93 7.55
C MET A 47 23.44 12.85 7.81
N ALA A 48 22.52 13.10 8.75
CA ALA A 48 21.29 12.36 8.84
C ALA A 48 20.62 12.61 7.50
N LYS A 49 20.83 11.66 6.58
CA LYS A 49 20.16 11.63 5.30
C LYS A 49 18.69 11.61 5.68
N GLY A 50 18.01 12.75 5.50
CA GLY A 50 16.56 12.85 5.68
C GLY A 50 15.89 11.67 4.98
N PRO A 51 14.69 11.25 5.42
CA PRO A 51 14.09 9.98 5.03
C PRO A 51 14.28 9.75 3.54
N MET A 52 15.17 8.81 3.21
CA MET A 52 15.57 8.54 1.85
C MET A 52 14.33 7.95 1.20
N GLY A 53 13.65 8.76 0.38
CA GLY A 53 12.35 8.41 -0.19
C GLY A 53 12.44 7.03 -0.82
N THR A 54 11.69 6.10 -0.25
CA THR A 54 11.62 4.74 -0.76
C THR A 54 10.78 4.74 -2.03
N GLN A 55 11.37 4.35 -3.16
CA GLN A 55 10.68 4.32 -4.46
C GLN A 55 10.41 2.88 -4.90
N THR A 56 9.19 2.66 -5.37
CA THR A 56 8.76 1.46 -6.10
C THR A 56 9.01 1.75 -7.58
N ASN A 57 9.82 0.93 -8.25
CA ASN A 57 10.25 1.15 -9.63
C ASN A 57 9.64 0.07 -10.54
N GLY A 58 9.47 0.37 -11.83
CA GLY A 58 8.93 -0.61 -12.79
C GLY A 58 7.49 -0.98 -12.46
N VAL A 59 6.67 0.04 -12.24
CA VAL A 59 5.27 -0.13 -11.88
C VAL A 59 4.44 -0.25 -13.15
N SER A 60 4.01 -1.45 -13.50
CA SER A 60 3.29 -1.68 -14.76
C SER A 60 2.18 -2.73 -14.65
N VAL A 61 1.19 -2.63 -15.53
CA VAL A 61 0.12 -3.62 -15.66
C VAL A 61 -0.01 -4.03 -17.11
N THR A 62 -0.05 -5.33 -17.37
CA THR A 62 -0.37 -5.88 -18.70
C THR A 62 -1.80 -6.41 -18.71
N PHE A 63 -2.52 -6.08 -19.78
CA PHE A 63 -3.90 -6.46 -20.01
C PHE A 63 -4.02 -7.49 -21.13
N ASN A 64 -5.02 -8.36 -20.98
CA ASN A 64 -5.58 -9.16 -22.05
C ASN A 64 -7.11 -9.09 -21.98
N ALA A 65 -7.81 -9.30 -23.09
CA ALA A 65 -9.26 -9.32 -23.13
C ALA A 65 -9.78 -10.42 -24.06
N ASP A 66 -10.75 -11.21 -23.58
CA ASP A 66 -11.40 -12.30 -24.32
C ASP A 66 -12.94 -12.13 -24.24
N ILE A 67 -13.68 -12.55 -25.27
CA ILE A 67 -15.16 -12.57 -25.28
C ILE A 67 -15.67 -14.00 -25.47
N TYR A 68 -16.73 -14.39 -24.73
CA TYR A 68 -17.36 -15.70 -24.87
C TYR A 68 -18.89 -15.72 -24.62
N PRO A 69 -19.72 -16.34 -25.49
CA PRO A 69 -19.42 -16.72 -26.88
C PRO A 69 -18.98 -15.48 -27.67
N ASP A 70 -18.51 -15.60 -28.92
CA ASP A 70 -17.81 -14.51 -29.64
C ASP A 70 -18.76 -13.73 -30.59
N PRO A 71 -19.63 -12.80 -30.11
CA PRO A 71 -20.34 -11.90 -30.99
C PRO A 71 -19.51 -10.66 -31.31
N CYS A 72 -18.35 -10.42 -30.71
CA CYS A 72 -17.52 -9.21 -30.89
C CYS A 72 -16.05 -9.51 -30.60
N GLY A 73 -15.14 -8.85 -31.30
CA GLY A 73 -13.74 -8.69 -30.89
C GLY A 73 -13.56 -7.64 -29.78
N VAL A 74 -12.39 -7.66 -29.11
CA VAL A 74 -11.98 -6.63 -28.15
C VAL A 74 -10.57 -6.18 -28.42
N ASP A 75 -10.42 -4.87 -28.58
CA ASP A 75 -9.13 -4.20 -28.58
C ASP A 75 -8.95 -3.41 -27.29
N ILE A 76 -7.71 -3.32 -26.81
CA ILE A 76 -7.36 -2.51 -25.65
C ILE A 76 -6.71 -1.22 -26.15
N GLY A 77 -7.23 -0.08 -25.72
CA GLY A 77 -6.77 1.24 -26.16
C GLY A 77 -6.53 2.20 -25.01
N SER A 78 -5.77 3.26 -25.31
CA SER A 78 -5.53 4.36 -24.36
C SER A 78 -6.82 5.13 -24.06
N GLY A 79 -7.06 5.41 -22.79
CA GLY A 79 -8.11 6.32 -22.34
C GLY A 79 -7.49 7.67 -22.02
N GLY A 80 -7.59 8.64 -22.94
CA GLY A 80 -7.05 9.99 -22.72
C GLY A 80 -5.52 10.04 -22.60
N ASP A 81 -5.00 10.72 -21.58
CA ASP A 81 -3.56 10.95 -21.33
C ASP A 81 -2.81 9.74 -20.75
N SER A 82 -3.36 8.53 -20.87
CA SER A 82 -2.76 7.33 -20.28
C SER A 82 -1.45 6.94 -20.97
N HIS A 83 -0.44 6.52 -20.19
CA HIS A 83 0.87 6.09 -20.69
C HIS A 83 0.82 4.62 -21.14
N MET A 84 -0.04 4.36 -22.12
CA MET A 84 -0.29 3.01 -22.63
C MET A 84 0.61 2.70 -23.82
N ASP A 85 1.34 1.58 -23.74
CA ASP A 85 2.07 0.99 -24.86
C ASP A 85 1.45 -0.37 -25.19
N GLY A 86 0.68 -0.42 -26.28
CA GLY A 86 -0.12 -1.59 -26.63
C GLY A 86 -1.12 -1.94 -25.52
N SER A 87 -0.98 -3.11 -24.91
CA SER A 87 -1.81 -3.58 -23.79
C SER A 87 -1.14 -3.40 -22.42
N THR A 88 -0.10 -2.57 -22.32
CA THR A 88 0.61 -2.30 -21.06
C THR A 88 0.47 -0.85 -20.63
N LEU A 89 0.08 -0.63 -19.38
CA LEU A 89 0.13 0.68 -18.72
C LEU A 89 1.35 0.77 -17.81
N ASP A 90 2.19 1.77 -18.04
CA ASP A 90 3.35 2.09 -17.20
C ASP A 90 3.03 3.29 -16.29
N PHE A 91 3.24 3.12 -14.99
CA PHE A 91 3.11 4.16 -13.97
C PHE A 91 4.48 4.75 -13.59
N GLY A 92 5.56 4.25 -14.21
CA GLY A 92 6.92 4.68 -13.97
C GLY A 92 7.43 4.27 -12.59
N SER A 93 7.77 5.27 -11.79
CA SER A 93 8.34 5.08 -10.44
C SER A 93 7.59 5.92 -9.42
N LEU A 94 7.25 5.32 -8.29
CA LEU A 94 6.34 5.90 -7.31
C LEU A 94 6.95 5.95 -5.91
N PRO A 95 6.84 7.09 -5.20
CA PRO A 95 7.27 7.17 -3.82
C PRO A 95 6.30 6.41 -2.90
N ALA A 96 6.80 5.36 -2.24
CA ALA A 96 6.02 4.55 -1.30
C ALA A 96 5.42 5.38 -0.15
N ALA A 97 6.03 6.52 0.18
CA ALA A 97 5.56 7.44 1.22
C ALA A 97 4.20 8.11 0.92
N LYS A 98 3.71 8.08 -0.32
CA LYS A 98 2.38 8.62 -0.64
C LYS A 98 1.23 7.72 -0.15
N PHE A 99 1.49 6.43 0.09
CA PHE A 99 0.50 5.45 0.56
C PHE A 99 0.50 5.36 2.09
N LYS A 100 -0.20 6.28 2.76
CA LYS A 100 -0.13 6.43 4.23
C LYS A 100 -1.05 5.45 4.95
N ASN A 101 -2.24 5.22 4.43
CA ASN A 101 -3.27 4.38 5.03
C ASN A 101 -3.63 3.20 4.11
N PRO A 102 -4.12 2.08 4.67
CA PRO A 102 -4.78 1.04 3.89
C PRO A 102 -5.92 1.65 3.07
N GLY A 103 -6.08 1.23 1.82
CA GLY A 103 -7.14 1.73 0.93
C GLY A 103 -6.79 3.02 0.19
N ASP A 104 -5.71 3.74 0.57
CA ASP A 104 -5.25 4.92 -0.17
C ASP A 104 -5.01 4.56 -1.65
N ILE A 105 -5.67 5.30 -2.55
CA ILE A 105 -5.54 5.16 -4.00
C ILE A 105 -4.62 6.24 -4.55
N LEU A 106 -3.74 5.85 -5.49
CA LEU A 106 -2.86 6.77 -6.18
C LEU A 106 -2.80 6.54 -7.68
N ASP A 107 -2.57 7.65 -8.37
CA ASP A 107 -2.32 7.76 -9.80
C ASP A 107 -3.33 6.96 -10.65
N PRO A 108 -4.66 7.19 -10.49
CA PRO A 108 -5.66 6.51 -11.27
C PRO A 108 -5.45 6.81 -12.77
N GLN A 109 -5.30 5.76 -13.57
CA GLN A 109 -5.16 5.84 -15.02
C GLN A 109 -6.36 5.18 -15.70
N THR A 110 -6.84 5.82 -16.76
CA THR A 110 -7.97 5.34 -17.55
C THR A 110 -7.48 4.63 -18.80
N PHE A 111 -8.12 3.53 -19.17
CA PHE A 111 -7.95 2.87 -20.46
C PHE A 111 -9.32 2.46 -20.98
N VAL A 112 -9.39 1.99 -22.22
CA VAL A 112 -10.65 1.55 -22.82
C VAL A 112 -10.56 0.13 -23.34
N LEU A 113 -11.63 -0.62 -23.15
CA LEU A 113 -11.88 -1.89 -23.85
C LEU A 113 -12.84 -1.59 -25.00
N LYS A 114 -12.32 -1.58 -26.22
CA LYS A 114 -13.08 -1.25 -27.42
C LYS A 114 -13.65 -2.52 -28.03
N LEU A 115 -14.97 -2.59 -28.13
CA LEU A 115 -15.66 -3.66 -28.83
C LEU A 115 -15.52 -3.45 -30.34
N THR A 116 -15.10 -4.48 -31.06
CA THR A 116 -14.88 -4.46 -32.51
C THR A 116 -15.62 -5.61 -33.18
N ASP A 117 -15.84 -5.50 -34.49
CA ASP A 117 -16.37 -6.58 -35.34
C ASP A 117 -17.60 -7.31 -34.78
N CYS A 118 -18.48 -6.58 -34.10
CA CYS A 118 -19.67 -7.16 -33.52
C CYS A 118 -20.64 -7.72 -34.60
N GLY A 119 -21.03 -8.99 -34.45
CA GLY A 119 -21.97 -9.73 -35.29
C GLY A 119 -23.45 -9.33 -35.09
N ASP A 120 -24.37 -10.25 -35.41
CA ASP A 120 -25.80 -9.93 -35.56
C ASP A 120 -26.44 -9.32 -34.29
N PRO A 121 -27.04 -8.11 -34.38
CA PRO A 121 -27.68 -7.42 -33.26
C PRO A 121 -28.84 -8.15 -32.58
N SER A 122 -29.31 -9.26 -33.14
CA SER A 122 -30.28 -10.16 -32.52
C SER A 122 -29.78 -10.83 -31.22
N VAL A 123 -28.45 -10.93 -31.04
CA VAL A 123 -27.77 -11.34 -29.78
C VAL A 123 -27.34 -10.10 -28.97
N LEU A 124 -27.23 -8.95 -29.63
CA LEU A 124 -26.91 -7.63 -29.06
C LEU A 124 -28.19 -6.97 -28.50
N GLY A 125 -28.64 -7.49 -27.38
CA GLY A 125 -29.65 -6.84 -26.53
C GLY A 125 -29.51 -7.24 -25.07
N VAL A 126 -28.48 -8.02 -24.76
CA VAL A 126 -28.17 -8.53 -23.44
C VAL A 126 -26.83 -7.93 -23.04
N GLN A 127 -26.84 -7.22 -21.92
CA GLN A 127 -25.65 -6.63 -21.32
C GLN A 127 -24.65 -7.74 -20.97
N PRO A 128 -23.40 -7.72 -21.49
CA PRO A 128 -22.42 -8.69 -21.08
C PRO A 128 -21.96 -8.37 -19.66
N ASN A 129 -21.62 -9.43 -18.94
CA ASN A 129 -20.87 -9.29 -17.70
C ASN A 129 -19.39 -9.18 -18.02
N ILE A 130 -18.67 -8.33 -17.29
CA ILE A 130 -17.22 -8.29 -17.31
C ILE A 130 -16.67 -9.05 -16.09
N THR A 131 -15.75 -9.96 -16.32
CA THR A 131 -15.02 -10.67 -15.26
C THR A 131 -13.54 -10.34 -15.38
N VAL A 132 -12.94 -9.83 -14.31
CA VAL A 132 -11.48 -9.68 -14.24
C VAL A 132 -10.85 -10.95 -13.65
N VAL A 133 -9.77 -11.41 -14.27
CA VAL A 133 -9.03 -12.60 -13.84
C VAL A 133 -7.54 -12.25 -13.74
N GLY A 134 -6.94 -12.52 -12.59
CA GLY A 134 -5.51 -12.34 -12.38
C GLY A 134 -5.04 -12.88 -11.04
N ASN A 135 -3.75 -12.74 -10.79
CA ASN A 135 -3.17 -13.05 -9.48
C ASN A 135 -3.51 -11.92 -8.50
N THR A 136 -4.01 -12.26 -7.32
CA THR A 136 -4.28 -11.30 -6.24
C THR A 136 -3.31 -11.48 -5.08
N ILE A 137 -3.19 -10.43 -4.26
CA ILE A 137 -2.41 -10.53 -3.03
C ILE A 137 -3.18 -11.40 -2.03
N ASN A 138 -2.47 -12.29 -1.33
CA ASN A 138 -3.05 -13.19 -0.34
C ASN A 138 -3.96 -12.46 0.67
N GLY A 139 -5.17 -12.99 0.88
CA GLY A 139 -6.18 -12.39 1.75
C GLY A 139 -7.02 -11.29 1.09
N THR A 140 -6.90 -11.08 -0.22
CA THR A 140 -7.73 -10.15 -0.99
C THR A 140 -8.21 -10.80 -2.30
N SER A 141 -9.38 -10.40 -2.76
CA SER A 141 -9.94 -10.77 -4.06
C SER A 141 -9.99 -9.59 -5.05
N THR A 142 -9.71 -8.37 -4.61
CA THR A 142 -9.82 -7.13 -5.41
C THR A 142 -8.47 -6.48 -5.71
N VAL A 143 -7.40 -6.87 -5.01
CA VAL A 143 -6.07 -6.26 -5.14
C VAL A 143 -5.14 -7.20 -5.91
N PHE A 144 -4.84 -6.84 -7.15
CA PHE A 144 -4.10 -7.62 -8.13
C PHE A 144 -2.60 -7.35 -8.06
N ARG A 145 -1.80 -8.41 -8.18
CA ARG A 145 -0.35 -8.36 -8.24
C ARG A 145 0.21 -9.69 -8.73
N ASP A 146 1.16 -9.65 -9.66
CA ASP A 146 1.86 -10.84 -10.12
C ASP A 146 2.93 -11.25 -9.09
N PRO A 147 2.92 -12.49 -8.57
CA PRO A 147 3.93 -12.97 -7.65
C PRO A 147 5.23 -13.26 -8.41
N GLY A 148 6.07 -12.23 -8.57
CA GLY A 148 7.42 -12.35 -9.12
C GLY A 148 7.45 -12.38 -10.65
N SER A 149 7.83 -11.26 -11.27
CA SER A 149 8.38 -11.31 -12.61
C SER A 149 9.78 -11.91 -12.50
N ASP A 150 10.00 -13.11 -13.02
CA ASP A 150 11.29 -13.82 -12.98
C ASP A 150 12.45 -13.06 -13.66
N ASP A 151 12.18 -11.93 -14.31
CA ASP A 151 13.14 -11.13 -15.09
C ASP A 151 13.80 -9.96 -14.34
N SER A 152 13.67 -9.81 -13.01
CA SER A 152 14.34 -8.70 -12.29
C SER A 152 15.08 -9.11 -10.99
N PRO A 153 16.37 -8.74 -10.82
CA PRO A 153 17.21 -9.16 -9.70
C PRO A 153 17.00 -8.39 -8.39
N SER A 154 15.94 -7.58 -8.25
CA SER A 154 15.67 -6.79 -7.04
C SER A 154 14.23 -6.92 -6.56
N SER A 155 14.08 -7.36 -5.29
CA SER A 155 12.86 -7.56 -4.49
C SER A 155 11.53 -7.05 -5.07
N THR A 156 10.55 -7.94 -5.24
CA THR A 156 9.15 -7.57 -5.46
C THR A 156 8.64 -6.67 -4.35
N SER A 157 7.90 -5.62 -4.71
CA SER A 157 7.25 -4.74 -3.75
C SER A 157 6.23 -5.51 -2.90
N LYS A 158 6.05 -5.07 -1.65
CA LYS A 158 5.05 -5.62 -0.71
C LYS A 158 4.18 -4.51 -0.16
N GLY A 159 2.94 -4.86 0.16
CA GLY A 159 1.96 -3.93 0.72
C GLY A 159 1.26 -3.05 -0.32
N LEU A 160 1.58 -3.18 -1.60
CA LEU A 160 0.94 -2.46 -2.72
C LEU A 160 0.40 -3.45 -3.75
N GLY A 161 -0.67 -3.06 -4.44
CA GLY A 161 -1.24 -3.78 -5.57
C GLY A 161 -2.12 -2.88 -6.43
N PHE A 162 -2.68 -3.44 -7.49
CA PHE A 162 -3.57 -2.73 -8.41
C PHE A 162 -5.03 -3.06 -8.13
N VAL A 163 -5.90 -2.08 -8.29
CA VAL A 163 -7.36 -2.23 -8.29
C VAL A 163 -7.90 -1.76 -9.62
N PHE A 164 -9.05 -2.31 -10.02
CA PHE A 164 -9.71 -1.99 -11.29
C PHE A 164 -11.17 -1.65 -11.02
N ALA A 165 -11.70 -0.70 -11.77
CA ALA A 165 -13.12 -0.36 -11.80
C ALA A 165 -13.57 -0.16 -13.25
N VAL A 166 -14.84 -0.43 -13.52
CA VAL A 166 -15.49 -0.01 -14.78
C VAL A 166 -15.92 1.45 -14.59
N GLY A 167 -15.65 2.29 -15.59
CA GLY A 167 -15.96 3.72 -15.54
C GLY A 167 -14.73 4.61 -15.38
N ASP A 168 -14.98 5.84 -14.93
CA ASP A 168 -13.98 6.89 -14.83
C ASP A 168 -13.21 6.89 -13.51
N GLN A 169 -12.42 7.94 -13.27
CA GLN A 169 -11.60 8.07 -12.07
C GLN A 169 -12.42 8.20 -10.77
N GLN A 170 -13.69 8.63 -10.81
CA GLN A 170 -14.52 8.71 -9.60
C GLN A 170 -14.97 7.33 -9.15
N GLU A 171 -15.18 6.41 -10.09
CA GLU A 171 -15.61 5.04 -9.81
C GLU A 171 -14.57 4.29 -8.98
N ILE A 172 -13.27 4.47 -9.27
CA ILE A 172 -12.23 3.74 -8.56
C ILE A 172 -12.03 4.21 -7.12
N GLU A 173 -12.46 5.43 -6.76
CA GLU A 173 -12.37 5.97 -5.39
C GLU A 173 -13.29 5.24 -4.40
N GLN A 174 -14.29 4.51 -4.89
CA GLN A 174 -15.23 3.74 -4.09
C GLN A 174 -14.83 2.27 -4.07
N GLU A 175 -14.45 1.74 -2.90
CA GLU A 175 -14.00 0.33 -2.77
C GLU A 175 -15.07 -0.68 -3.23
N ASP A 176 -16.36 -0.34 -3.08
CA ASP A 176 -17.49 -1.18 -3.50
C ASP A 176 -17.56 -1.35 -5.03
N ASN A 177 -16.93 -0.46 -5.79
CA ASN A 177 -16.89 -0.48 -7.26
C ASN A 177 -15.67 -1.23 -7.80
N TRP A 178 -14.78 -1.73 -6.91
CA TRP A 178 -13.62 -2.49 -7.32
C TRP A 178 -14.01 -3.86 -7.86
N LEU A 179 -13.46 -4.20 -9.02
CA LEU A 179 -13.68 -5.49 -9.63
C LEU A 179 -13.08 -6.62 -8.78
N ILE A 180 -13.89 -7.64 -8.54
CA ILE A 180 -13.54 -8.81 -7.75
C ILE A 180 -13.06 -9.93 -8.67
N ASN A 181 -11.89 -10.49 -8.38
CA ASN A 181 -11.27 -11.55 -9.17
C ASN A 181 -12.20 -12.77 -9.33
N ASN A 182 -12.42 -13.18 -10.58
CA ASN A 182 -13.31 -14.28 -10.98
C ASN A 182 -14.80 -14.09 -10.61
N ILE A 183 -15.25 -12.88 -10.29
CA ILE A 183 -16.66 -12.59 -10.06
C ILE A 183 -17.19 -11.72 -11.21
N PRO A 184 -18.24 -12.17 -11.93
CA PRO A 184 -18.85 -11.38 -12.99
C PRO A 184 -19.47 -10.10 -12.43
N THR A 185 -19.18 -8.98 -13.08
CA THR A 185 -19.78 -7.66 -12.80
C THR A 185 -20.66 -7.26 -13.97
N ILE A 186 -21.89 -6.87 -13.67
CA ILE A 186 -22.85 -6.40 -14.68
C ILE A 186 -22.40 -5.00 -15.12
N LEU A 187 -22.26 -4.77 -16.43
CA LEU A 187 -22.02 -3.43 -16.96
C LEU A 187 -23.27 -2.56 -16.82
N SER A 188 -23.11 -1.23 -16.70
CA SER A 188 -24.26 -0.33 -16.67
C SER A 188 -25.15 -0.49 -17.91
N ASP A 189 -26.47 -0.42 -17.73
CA ASP A 189 -27.47 -0.45 -18.80
C ASP A 189 -27.28 0.68 -19.83
N ASP A 190 -26.53 1.73 -19.47
CA ASP A 190 -26.18 2.84 -20.36
C ASP A 190 -25.11 2.47 -21.40
N ILE A 191 -24.45 1.32 -21.27
CA ILE A 191 -23.41 0.86 -22.19
C ILE A 191 -24.06 -0.01 -23.27
N GLU A 192 -24.39 0.59 -24.41
CA GLU A 192 -24.84 -0.16 -25.59
C GLU A 192 -23.73 -1.08 -26.11
N VAL A 193 -24.05 -2.34 -26.39
CA VAL A 193 -23.06 -3.31 -26.89
C VAL A 193 -23.07 -3.29 -28.40
N ALA A 194 -22.18 -2.51 -28.99
CA ALA A 194 -22.05 -2.41 -30.44
C ALA A 194 -20.60 -2.25 -30.87
N SER A 195 -20.30 -2.59 -32.12
CA SER A 195 -18.99 -2.35 -32.70
C SER A 195 -18.65 -0.86 -32.66
N GLY A 196 -17.47 -0.53 -32.18
CA GLY A 196 -17.01 0.84 -31.98
C GLY A 196 -17.29 1.41 -30.59
N VAL A 197 -18.05 0.71 -29.74
CA VAL A 197 -18.27 1.12 -28.35
C VAL A 197 -17.00 0.92 -27.54
N SER A 198 -16.69 1.90 -26.70
CA SER A 198 -15.54 1.87 -25.80
C SER A 198 -16.04 1.82 -24.37
N ILE A 199 -15.64 0.78 -23.65
CA ILE A 199 -15.95 0.60 -22.24
C ILE A 199 -14.81 1.25 -21.45
N PRO A 200 -15.06 2.37 -20.74
CA PRO A 200 -14.04 3.00 -19.91
C PRO A 200 -13.70 2.10 -18.74
N MET A 201 -12.41 1.96 -18.49
CA MET A 201 -11.85 1.23 -17.37
C MET A 201 -10.88 2.14 -16.65
N THR A 202 -10.86 2.03 -15.33
CA THR A 202 -9.87 2.72 -14.51
C THR A 202 -9.05 1.70 -13.74
N VAL A 203 -7.74 1.92 -13.68
CA VAL A 203 -6.80 1.19 -12.84
C VAL A 203 -6.11 2.16 -11.92
N ALA A 204 -5.89 1.76 -10.68
CA ALA A 204 -5.11 2.54 -9.74
C ALA A 204 -4.30 1.64 -8.83
N ILE A 205 -3.36 2.25 -8.12
CA ILE A 205 -2.53 1.54 -7.16
C ILE A 205 -3.09 1.80 -5.78
N THR A 206 -3.19 0.75 -4.97
CA THR A 206 -3.67 0.85 -3.59
C THR A 206 -2.72 0.18 -2.61
N ARG A 207 -2.79 0.64 -1.35
CA ARG A 207 -2.10 -0.01 -0.23
C ARG A 207 -2.95 -1.13 0.36
N LYS A 208 -2.39 -2.33 0.40
CA LYS A 208 -2.97 -3.47 1.09
C LYS A 208 -2.72 -3.37 2.60
N GLY A 209 -3.79 -3.18 3.36
CA GLY A 209 -3.80 -3.38 4.81
C GLY A 209 -2.78 -2.52 5.56
N SER A 210 -2.63 -2.80 6.86
CA SER A 210 -1.77 -2.02 7.76
C SER A 210 -0.29 -2.42 7.72
N GLU A 211 0.07 -3.47 6.96
CA GLU A 211 1.45 -3.93 6.83
C GLU A 211 2.36 -2.83 6.23
N GLY A 212 3.65 -2.90 6.53
CA GLY A 212 4.65 -1.97 6.01
C GLY A 212 4.84 -2.13 4.50
N ILE A 213 5.02 -1.02 3.79
CA ILE A 213 5.34 -1.05 2.36
C ILE A 213 6.81 -1.38 2.19
N GLN A 214 7.09 -2.46 1.44
CA GLN A 214 8.44 -2.78 0.99
C GLN A 214 8.59 -2.28 -0.45
N PRO A 215 9.56 -1.39 -0.74
CA PRO A 215 9.82 -0.93 -2.10
C PRO A 215 10.35 -2.05 -2.97
N GLY A 216 10.07 -1.98 -4.27
CA GLY A 216 10.43 -3.03 -5.21
C GLY A 216 9.74 -2.88 -6.55
N SER A 217 9.77 -3.92 -7.37
CA SER A 217 8.97 -4.00 -8.60
C SER A 217 7.49 -4.28 -8.28
N LEU A 218 6.56 -3.59 -8.95
CA LEU A 218 5.12 -3.78 -8.80
C LEU A 218 4.50 -4.04 -10.17
N VAL A 219 4.20 -5.31 -10.45
CA VAL A 219 3.63 -5.74 -11.73
C VAL A 219 2.32 -6.48 -11.50
N ALA A 220 1.35 -6.33 -12.38
CA ALA A 220 0.18 -7.21 -12.48
C ALA A 220 -0.08 -7.62 -13.93
N LYS A 221 -0.61 -8.84 -14.09
CA LYS A 221 -1.17 -9.32 -15.35
C LYS A 221 -2.61 -9.68 -15.09
N VAL A 222 -3.52 -9.03 -15.82
CA VAL A 222 -4.95 -9.26 -15.68
C VAL A 222 -5.57 -9.51 -17.05
N ARG A 223 -6.64 -10.29 -17.03
CA ARG A 223 -7.44 -10.61 -18.20
C ARG A 223 -8.89 -10.23 -17.93
N PHE A 224 -9.52 -9.52 -18.86
CA PHE A 224 -10.93 -9.23 -18.85
C PHE A 224 -11.67 -10.25 -19.71
N ILE A 225 -12.74 -10.83 -19.20
CA ILE A 225 -13.56 -11.80 -19.91
C ILE A 225 -14.97 -11.23 -19.98
N PHE A 226 -15.49 -11.04 -21.19
CA PHE A 226 -16.88 -10.67 -21.42
C PHE A 226 -17.72 -11.92 -21.61
N THR A 227 -18.80 -12.04 -20.84
CA THR A 227 -19.74 -13.16 -20.96
C THR A 227 -21.16 -12.66 -21.20
N TYR A 228 -21.79 -13.22 -22.23
CA TYR A 228 -23.21 -12.98 -22.51
C TYR A 228 -24.07 -14.03 -21.79
N PRO A 229 -25.13 -13.64 -21.07
CA PRO A 229 -26.09 -14.55 -20.45
C PRO A 229 -26.82 -15.47 -21.45
#